data_AF-A0A2E8D8A7-F1
#
_entry.id   AF-A0A2E8D8A7-F1
#
_cell.length_a   1.000
_cell.length_b   1.000
_cell.length_c   1.000
_cell.angle_alpha   90.00
_cell.angle_beta   90.00
_cell.angle_gamma   90.00
#
_symmetry.space_group_name_H-M   'P 1'
#
loop_
_entity.id
_entity.type
_entity.pdbx_description
1 polymer ?
#
loop_
_entity_poly.entity_id
_entity_poly.type
_entity_poly.pdbx_seq_one_letter_code
_entity_poly.pdbx_strand_id
1 'polypeptide(L)'
;MTEREAISQPDLDGLLYEFDQCWQSGDQPGIEQFLAARSHASKVPVEWLVELVLIDFEFRWRQSVGSSAQEADLDKLPIRPLAEDYAKRFPRLHSPTALLAMIRQEYRVRLLWGGGPGHDLYLERFSDLADRIPDQLRAIDRELEQEHPDPADRSTTTNSTDGTLAGYPVTSGNESPLSGDFGRYQILRELGRWAKSTLPTTHNWNAKSL
;
A
#
# COMPACT_ATOMS: atom_id res chain seq x y z
N MET A 1 -2.53 15.22 44.93
CA MET A 1 -1.43 15.75 44.11
C MET A 1 -1.47 14.94 42.82
N THR A 2 -2.05 15.51 41.77
CA THR A 2 -2.40 14.78 40.55
C THR A 2 -1.13 14.50 39.76
N GLU A 3 -0.78 13.23 39.67
CA GLU A 3 0.25 12.68 38.80
C GLU A 3 -0.19 12.95 37.37
N ARG A 4 0.34 14.02 36.77
CA ARG A 4 0.22 14.26 35.33
C ARG A 4 1.07 13.17 34.68
N GLU A 5 0.44 12.06 34.31
CA GLU A 5 1.01 11.11 33.34
C GLU A 5 1.54 11.95 32.17
N ALA A 6 2.87 11.97 32.05
CA ALA A 6 3.52 12.53 30.89
C ALA A 6 3.13 11.61 29.73
N ILE A 7 2.06 11.99 29.00
CA ILE A 7 1.68 11.36 27.74
C ILE A 7 2.88 11.58 26.83
N SER A 8 3.76 10.58 26.76
CA SER A 8 4.86 10.55 25.82
C SER A 8 4.24 10.72 24.44
N GLN A 9 4.74 11.66 23.64
CA GLN A 9 4.25 11.78 22.27
C GLN A 9 4.40 10.42 21.59
N PRO A 10 3.37 9.95 20.87
CA PRO A 10 3.50 8.70 20.14
C PRO A 10 4.64 8.85 19.15
N ASP A 11 5.51 7.84 19.10
CA ASP A 11 6.44 7.72 17.98
C ASP A 11 5.66 7.36 16.71
N LEU A 12 6.34 7.48 15.58
CA LEU A 12 5.72 7.26 14.28
C LEU A 12 5.12 5.84 14.17
N ASP A 13 5.84 4.84 14.67
CA ASP A 13 5.45 3.44 14.56
C ASP A 13 4.21 3.12 15.39
N GLY A 14 4.13 3.63 16.63
CA GLY A 14 2.93 3.49 17.46
C GLY A 14 1.71 4.18 16.84
N LEU A 15 1.90 5.38 16.30
CA LEU A 15 0.84 6.14 15.63
C LEU A 15 0.26 5.36 14.43
N LEU A 16 1.12 4.75 13.63
CA LEU A 16 0.72 4.04 12.42
C LEU A 16 0.16 2.66 12.70
N TYR A 17 0.67 1.98 13.72
CA TYR A 17 0.04 0.77 14.25
C TYR A 17 -1.39 1.04 14.72
N GLU A 18 -1.62 2.10 15.50
CA GLU A 18 -2.96 2.45 15.95
C GLU A 18 -3.90 2.82 14.80
N PHE A 19 -3.39 3.51 13.78
CA PHE A 19 -4.18 3.87 12.60
C PHE A 19 -4.60 2.63 11.81
N ASP A 20 -3.68 1.68 11.59
CA ASP A 20 -3.97 0.38 10.98
C ASP A 20 -5.01 -0.39 11.80
N GLN A 21 -4.88 -0.43 13.13
CA GLN A 21 -5.84 -1.12 14.00
C GLN A 21 -7.25 -0.54 13.91
N CYS A 22 -7.40 0.79 13.82
CA CYS A 22 -8.71 1.41 13.57
C CYS A 22 -9.32 0.92 12.24
N TRP A 23 -8.53 0.86 11.18
CA TRP A 23 -8.99 0.33 9.91
C TRP A 23 -9.39 -1.15 9.97
N GLN A 24 -8.62 -1.97 10.70
CA GLN A 24 -8.91 -3.40 10.89
C GLN A 24 -10.19 -3.63 11.73
N SER A 25 -10.51 -2.74 12.68
CA SER A 25 -11.77 -2.80 13.46
C SER A 25 -13.00 -2.38 12.66
N GLY A 26 -12.83 -1.90 11.42
CA GLY A 26 -13.90 -1.39 10.58
C GLY A 26 -14.21 0.08 10.81
N ASP A 27 -13.45 0.76 11.67
CA ASP A 27 -13.51 2.21 11.80
C ASP A 27 -12.75 2.86 10.63
N GLN A 28 -13.33 3.88 10.02
CA GLN A 28 -12.69 4.65 8.94
C GLN A 28 -12.24 6.02 9.49
N PRO A 29 -11.12 6.08 10.24
CA PRO A 29 -10.69 7.32 10.85
C PRO A 29 -10.27 8.34 9.80
N GLY A 30 -10.79 9.57 9.89
CA GLY A 30 -10.25 10.69 9.12
C GLY A 30 -8.84 11.03 9.61
N ILE A 31 -7.86 11.08 8.70
CA ILE A 31 -6.43 11.32 9.01
C ILE A 31 -6.24 12.56 9.91
N GLU A 32 -6.93 13.67 9.62
CA GLU A 32 -6.83 14.92 10.39
C GLU A 32 -7.31 14.75 11.82
N GLN A 33 -8.46 14.10 11.98
CA GLN A 33 -9.08 13.87 13.27
C GLN A 33 -8.26 12.87 14.10
N PHE A 34 -7.72 11.85 13.42
CA PHE A 34 -6.82 10.87 14.03
C PHE A 34 -5.54 11.53 14.56
N LEU A 35 -4.90 12.37 13.75
CA LEU A 35 -3.71 13.12 14.13
C LEU A 35 -4.00 14.12 15.24
N ALA A 36 -5.10 14.86 15.18
CA ALA A 36 -5.48 15.84 16.20
C ALA A 36 -5.73 15.19 17.57
N ALA A 37 -6.23 13.95 17.60
CA ALA A 37 -6.48 13.22 18.85
C ALA A 37 -5.20 12.70 19.52
N ARG A 38 -4.10 12.51 18.76
CA ARG A 38 -2.89 11.80 19.22
C ARG A 38 -1.63 12.64 19.21
N SER A 39 -1.61 13.70 18.42
CA SER A 39 -0.50 14.63 18.34
C SER A 39 -0.88 15.96 18.94
N HIS A 40 -0.21 16.33 20.03
CA HIS A 40 -0.24 17.69 20.56
C HIS A 40 0.69 18.63 19.80
N ALA A 41 1.41 18.14 18.79
CA ALA A 41 2.30 18.96 17.98
C ALA A 41 1.48 19.85 17.03
N SER A 42 1.76 21.15 17.04
CA SER A 42 1.09 22.11 16.15
C SER A 42 1.35 21.83 14.66
N LYS A 43 2.38 21.04 14.33
CA LYS A 43 2.68 20.56 12.99
C LYS A 43 3.28 19.14 13.07
N VAL A 44 2.56 18.16 12.53
CA VAL A 44 3.11 16.81 12.31
C VAL A 44 4.13 16.82 11.16
N PRO A 45 5.18 16.00 11.14
CA PRO A 45 6.07 15.85 9.98
C PRO A 45 5.30 15.43 8.71
N VAL A 46 5.81 15.77 7.52
CA VAL A 46 5.12 15.44 6.25
C VAL A 46 5.19 13.95 5.97
N GLU A 47 6.28 13.32 6.39
CA GLU A 47 6.55 11.90 6.29
C GLU A 47 5.46 11.09 7.03
N TRP A 48 5.05 11.56 8.21
CA TRP A 48 3.98 10.91 8.99
C TRP A 48 2.65 10.95 8.24
N LEU A 49 2.36 12.08 7.60
CA LEU A 49 1.16 12.24 6.82
C LEU A 49 1.19 11.35 5.57
N VAL A 50 2.34 11.25 4.90
CA VAL A 50 2.52 10.32 3.76
C VAL A 50 2.20 8.90 4.21
N GLU A 51 2.81 8.40 5.28
CA GLU A 51 2.60 7.02 5.74
C GLU A 51 1.14 6.72 6.09
N LEU A 52 0.45 7.63 6.77
CA LEU A 52 -0.98 7.49 7.08
C LEU A 52 -1.83 7.43 5.81
N VAL A 53 -1.50 8.26 4.81
CA VAL A 53 -2.15 8.23 3.50
C VAL A 53 -1.92 6.92 2.78
N LEU A 54 -0.72 6.32 2.88
CA LEU A 54 -0.43 5.04 2.22
C LEU A 54 -1.26 3.89 2.81
N ILE A 55 -1.43 3.87 4.14
CA ILE A 55 -2.31 2.91 4.83
C ILE A 55 -3.77 3.15 4.41
N ASP A 56 -4.22 4.39 4.45
CA ASP A 56 -5.60 4.75 4.10
C ASP A 56 -5.94 4.36 2.64
N PHE A 57 -5.03 4.61 1.69
CA PHE A 57 -5.13 4.14 0.30
C PHE A 57 -5.45 2.65 0.23
N GLU A 58 -4.68 1.84 0.95
CA GLU A 58 -4.79 0.40 0.89
C GLU A 58 -6.17 -0.08 1.36
N PHE A 59 -6.62 0.38 2.52
CA PHE A 59 -7.89 -0.04 3.07
C PHE A 59 -9.08 0.44 2.24
N ARG A 60 -9.06 1.69 1.78
CA ARG A 60 -10.14 2.24 0.93
C ARG A 60 -10.29 1.44 -0.36
N TRP A 61 -9.19 1.21 -1.07
CA TRP A 61 -9.23 0.44 -2.31
C TRP A 61 -9.66 -1.00 -2.07
N ARG A 62 -9.19 -1.64 -1.00
CA ARG A 62 -9.62 -2.99 -0.62
C ARG A 62 -11.12 -3.08 -0.30
N GLN A 63 -11.66 -2.11 0.46
CA GLN A 63 -13.09 -2.05 0.78
C GLN A 63 -13.97 -1.68 -0.45
N SER A 64 -13.37 -1.09 -1.48
CA SER A 64 -14.06 -0.78 -2.72
C SER A 64 -14.40 -2.03 -3.57
N VAL A 65 -13.85 -3.20 -3.24
CA VAL A 65 -14.19 -4.47 -3.88
C VAL A 65 -15.54 -4.94 -3.36
N GLY A 66 -16.54 -5.01 -4.24
CA GLY A 66 -17.90 -5.44 -3.88
C GLY A 66 -18.84 -4.31 -3.42
N SER A 67 -18.30 -3.10 -3.21
CA SER A 67 -19.10 -1.90 -2.96
C SER A 67 -19.37 -1.18 -4.29
N SER A 68 -20.65 -0.97 -4.63
CA SER A 68 -20.99 -0.01 -5.69
C SER A 68 -20.57 1.38 -5.19
N ALA A 69 -19.88 2.15 -6.05
CA ALA A 69 -19.26 3.42 -5.68
C ALA A 69 -20.28 4.30 -4.91
N GLN A 70 -20.14 4.37 -3.60
CA GLN A 70 -21.04 5.14 -2.77
C GLN A 70 -20.69 6.61 -2.95
N GLU A 71 -21.74 7.44 -3.13
CA GLU A 71 -21.60 8.87 -3.37
C GLU A 71 -20.72 9.50 -2.29
N ALA A 72 -19.69 10.22 -2.74
CA ALA A 72 -18.82 10.97 -1.85
C ALA A 72 -19.66 11.99 -1.08
N ASP A 73 -19.74 11.81 0.23
CA ASP A 73 -20.00 12.93 1.13
C ASP A 73 -18.97 14.02 0.78
N LEU A 74 -19.42 15.24 0.48
CA LEU A 74 -18.58 16.28 -0.15
C LEU A 74 -17.34 16.64 0.69
N ASP A 75 -17.40 16.38 2.00
CA ASP A 75 -16.30 16.61 2.94
C ASP A 75 -15.40 15.39 3.17
N LYS A 76 -15.71 14.24 2.57
CA LYS A 76 -14.97 12.99 2.71
C LYS A 76 -14.26 12.61 1.42
N LEU A 77 -13.08 12.00 1.58
CA LEU A 77 -12.39 11.38 0.45
C LEU A 77 -13.25 10.25 -0.13
N PRO A 78 -13.22 10.03 -1.46
CA PRO A 78 -13.94 8.95 -2.09
C PRO A 78 -13.42 7.57 -1.61
N ILE A 79 -14.16 6.50 -1.89
CA ILE A 79 -13.75 5.12 -1.57
C ILE A 79 -12.58 4.63 -2.45
N ARG A 80 -12.36 5.29 -3.60
CA ARG A 80 -11.23 5.04 -4.51
C ARG A 80 -10.49 6.35 -4.74
N PRO A 81 -9.81 6.89 -3.72
CA PRO A 81 -9.11 8.16 -3.86
C PRO A 81 -7.95 8.02 -4.84
N LEU A 82 -7.61 9.14 -5.45
CA LEU A 82 -6.40 9.36 -6.24
C LEU A 82 -5.37 10.14 -5.42
N ALA A 83 -4.10 10.13 -5.84
CA ALA A 83 -3.04 10.91 -5.20
C ALA A 83 -3.36 12.42 -5.15
N GLU A 84 -4.04 12.95 -6.16
CA GLU A 84 -4.47 14.35 -6.26
C GLU A 84 -5.56 14.69 -5.23
N ASP A 85 -6.42 13.73 -4.85
CA ASP A 85 -7.43 13.95 -3.81
C ASP A 85 -6.76 14.22 -2.46
N TYR A 86 -5.70 13.46 -2.15
CA TYR A 86 -4.87 13.68 -0.97
C TYR A 86 -4.05 14.96 -1.08
N ALA A 87 -3.43 15.24 -2.22
CA ALA A 87 -2.66 16.48 -2.41
C ALA A 87 -3.55 17.73 -2.25
N LYS A 88 -4.78 17.69 -2.77
CA LYS A 88 -5.79 18.74 -2.62
C LYS A 88 -6.21 18.92 -1.17
N ARG A 89 -6.48 17.83 -0.45
CA ARG A 89 -6.88 17.86 0.97
C ARG A 89 -5.72 18.29 1.88
N PHE A 90 -4.51 17.88 1.54
CA PHE A 90 -3.30 18.11 2.31
C PHE A 90 -2.23 18.80 1.45
N PRO A 91 -2.24 20.15 1.38
CA PRO A 91 -1.32 20.88 0.50
C PRO A 91 0.16 20.60 0.74
N ARG A 92 0.53 20.08 1.92
CA ARG A 92 1.89 19.68 2.28
C ARG A 92 2.38 18.45 1.49
N LEU A 93 1.49 17.69 0.85
CA LEU A 93 1.79 16.50 0.07
C LEU A 93 2.12 16.80 -1.41
N HIS A 94 2.16 18.06 -1.83
CA HIS A 94 2.58 18.45 -3.19
C HIS A 94 4.09 18.34 -3.43
N SER A 95 4.89 17.92 -2.44
CA SER A 95 6.33 17.74 -2.67
C SER A 95 6.55 16.57 -3.65
N PRO A 96 7.53 16.65 -4.57
CA PRO A 96 7.84 15.56 -5.50
C PRO A 96 8.02 14.19 -4.84
N THR A 97 8.63 14.16 -3.66
CA THR A 97 8.84 12.92 -2.89
C THR A 97 7.52 12.35 -2.34
N ALA A 98 6.66 13.20 -1.76
CA ALA A 98 5.36 12.76 -1.24
C ALA A 98 4.43 12.31 -2.37
N LEU A 99 4.36 13.07 -3.47
CA LEU A 99 3.60 12.69 -4.66
C LEU A 99 4.05 11.35 -5.22
N LEU A 100 5.36 11.13 -5.36
CA LEU A 100 5.88 9.87 -5.89
C LEU A 100 5.52 8.67 -4.99
N ALA A 101 5.60 8.82 -3.66
CA ALA A 101 5.18 7.79 -2.72
C ALA A 101 3.67 7.47 -2.87
N MET A 102 2.83 8.49 -3.02
CA MET A 102 1.39 8.31 -3.25
C MET A 102 1.07 7.69 -4.61
N ILE A 103 1.76 8.09 -5.68
CA ILE A 103 1.59 7.52 -7.03
C ILE A 103 1.93 6.03 -7.02
N ARG A 104 3.04 5.65 -6.38
CA ARG A 104 3.44 4.25 -6.22
C ARG A 104 2.36 3.45 -5.51
N GLN A 105 1.87 3.96 -4.38
CA GLN A 105 0.84 3.27 -3.62
C GLN A 105 -0.47 3.20 -4.39
N GLU A 106 -0.92 4.29 -5.02
CA GLU A 106 -2.11 4.31 -5.87
C GLU A 106 -2.00 3.23 -6.96
N TYR A 107 -0.88 3.16 -7.66
CA TYR A 107 -0.64 2.14 -8.69
C TYR A 107 -0.76 0.72 -8.11
N ARG A 108 -0.05 0.43 -7.02
CA ARG A 108 -0.06 -0.88 -6.35
C ARG A 108 -1.46 -1.31 -5.92
N VAL A 109 -2.20 -0.44 -5.23
CA VAL A 109 -3.54 -0.78 -4.73
C VAL A 109 -4.56 -0.94 -5.87
N ARG A 110 -4.35 -0.23 -7.00
CA ARG A 110 -5.18 -0.37 -8.21
C ARG A 110 -4.89 -1.63 -9.00
N LEU A 111 -3.67 -2.17 -8.95
CA LEU A 111 -3.37 -3.51 -9.47
C LEU A 111 -4.02 -4.61 -8.62
N LEU A 112 -4.03 -4.45 -7.29
CA LEU A 112 -4.55 -5.46 -6.37
C LEU A 112 -6.08 -5.50 -6.27
N TRP A 113 -6.74 -4.34 -6.26
CA TRP A 113 -8.18 -4.23 -5.96
C TRP A 113 -8.96 -3.38 -6.96
N GLY A 114 -8.30 -2.90 -8.01
CA GLY A 114 -8.88 -2.04 -9.03
C GLY A 114 -8.93 -2.70 -10.41
N GLY A 115 -8.63 -1.90 -11.42
CA GLY A 115 -8.65 -2.31 -12.83
C GLY A 115 -7.28 -2.34 -13.51
N GLY A 116 -6.18 -2.20 -12.76
CA GLY A 116 -4.82 -2.24 -13.31
C GLY A 116 -4.55 -1.17 -14.37
N PRO A 117 -4.36 0.10 -13.99
CA PRO A 117 -4.04 1.17 -14.94
C PRO A 117 -2.70 0.94 -15.64
N GLY A 118 -2.56 1.41 -16.89
CA GLY A 118 -1.28 1.47 -17.57
C GLY A 118 -0.36 2.57 -17.00
N HIS A 119 0.94 2.46 -17.26
CA HIS A 119 1.93 3.46 -16.82
C HIS A 119 1.72 4.83 -17.51
N ASP A 120 1.23 4.82 -18.74
CA ASP A 120 0.92 6.00 -19.57
C ASP A 120 -0.03 6.97 -18.87
N LEU A 121 -1.04 6.43 -18.17
CA LEU A 121 -1.98 7.22 -17.38
C LEU A 121 -1.28 8.10 -16.33
N TYR A 122 -0.23 7.57 -15.68
CA TYR A 122 0.51 8.31 -14.66
C TYR A 122 1.47 9.33 -15.27
N LEU A 123 2.02 9.05 -16.44
CA LEU A 123 2.87 10.00 -17.16
C LEU A 123 2.07 11.20 -17.68
N GLU A 124 0.82 11.00 -18.10
CA GLU A 124 -0.08 12.08 -18.50
C GLU A 124 -0.50 12.94 -17.30
N ARG A 125 -0.88 12.30 -16.18
CA ARG A 125 -1.34 13.02 -14.97
C ARG A 125 -0.22 13.75 -14.24
N PHE A 126 1.00 13.22 -14.27
CA PHE A 126 2.14 13.72 -13.50
C PHE A 126 3.35 13.97 -14.40
N SER A 127 3.18 14.82 -15.41
CA SER A 127 4.22 15.18 -16.38
C SER A 127 5.51 15.69 -15.72
N ASP A 128 5.39 16.38 -14.58
CA ASP A 128 6.51 16.94 -13.83
C ASP A 128 7.40 15.87 -13.16
N LEU A 129 6.92 14.62 -13.09
CA LEU A 129 7.63 13.48 -12.52
C LEU A 129 7.86 12.36 -13.56
N ALA A 130 7.67 12.65 -14.85
CA ALA A 130 7.70 11.66 -15.92
C ALA A 130 9.05 10.93 -16.06
N ASP A 131 10.13 11.56 -15.61
CA ASP A 131 11.48 11.01 -15.54
C ASP A 131 11.67 9.97 -14.41
N ARG A 132 10.85 10.02 -13.36
CA ARG A 132 10.96 9.14 -12.18
C ARG A 132 9.90 8.05 -12.14
N ILE A 133 8.69 8.32 -12.64
CA ILE A 133 7.55 7.40 -12.57
C ILE A 133 7.84 6.03 -13.20
N PRO A 134 8.41 5.91 -14.42
CA PRO A 134 8.55 4.61 -15.08
C PRO A 134 9.35 3.59 -14.27
N ASP A 135 10.45 4.01 -13.65
CA ASP A 135 11.28 3.11 -12.83
C ASP A 135 10.57 2.68 -11.55
N GLN A 136 9.80 3.58 -10.95
CA GLN A 136 9.04 3.27 -9.74
C GLN A 136 7.88 2.31 -10.01
N LEU A 137 7.16 2.46 -11.12
CA LEU A 137 6.07 1.55 -11.48
C LEU A 137 6.60 0.18 -11.87
N ARG A 138 7.69 0.11 -12.65
CA ARG A 138 8.38 -1.16 -12.96
C ARG A 138 8.91 -1.88 -11.72
N ALA A 139 9.31 -1.15 -10.68
CA ALA A 139 9.71 -1.78 -9.41
C ALA A 139 8.52 -2.50 -8.77
N ILE A 140 7.35 -1.84 -8.73
CA ILE A 140 6.12 -2.43 -8.18
C ILE A 140 5.67 -3.64 -8.99
N ASP A 141 5.71 -3.58 -10.32
CA ASP A 141 5.37 -4.73 -11.17
C ASP A 141 6.21 -5.96 -10.79
N ARG A 142 7.54 -5.79 -10.67
CA ARG A 142 8.45 -6.86 -10.27
C ARG A 142 8.20 -7.39 -8.85
N GLU A 143 7.88 -6.50 -7.91
CA GLU A 143 7.57 -6.90 -6.53
C GLU A 143 6.30 -7.75 -6.48
N LEU A 144 5.23 -7.31 -7.16
CA LEU A 144 3.96 -8.03 -7.18
C LEU A 144 4.07 -9.38 -7.90
N GLU A 145 4.85 -9.45 -8.99
CA GLU A 145 5.19 -10.70 -9.66
C GLU A 145 5.91 -11.69 -8.74
N GLN A 146 6.80 -11.21 -7.85
CA GLN A 146 7.52 -12.04 -6.88
C GLN A 146 6.64 -12.50 -5.71
N GLU A 147 5.73 -11.64 -5.25
CA GLU A 147 4.77 -11.97 -4.17
C GLU A 147 3.71 -12.98 -4.64
N HIS A 148 3.37 -12.97 -5.92
CA HIS A 148 2.37 -13.84 -6.53
C HIS A 148 2.90 -14.57 -7.77
N PRO A 149 3.85 -15.52 -7.61
CA PRO A 149 4.30 -16.32 -8.74
C PRO A 149 3.09 -17.09 -9.28
N ASP A 150 2.80 -16.91 -10.57
CA ASP A 150 1.72 -17.59 -11.27
C ASP A 150 1.81 -19.10 -11.00
N PRO A 151 0.76 -19.76 -10.47
CA PRO A 151 0.78 -21.20 -10.27
C PRO A 151 1.01 -22.00 -11.56
N ALA A 152 0.83 -21.39 -12.75
CA ALA A 152 1.13 -22.03 -14.03
C ALA A 152 2.63 -22.36 -14.23
N ASP A 153 3.55 -21.64 -13.57
CA ASP A 153 4.99 -21.83 -13.72
C ASP A 153 5.55 -23.00 -12.87
N ARG A 154 4.72 -23.64 -12.04
CA ARG A 154 5.12 -24.81 -11.23
C ARG A 154 5.05 -26.15 -11.95
N SER A 155 4.66 -26.20 -13.23
CA SER A 155 4.39 -27.46 -13.92
C SER A 155 5.51 -27.99 -14.82
N THR A 156 6.71 -27.40 -14.83
CA THR A 156 7.80 -27.85 -15.73
C THR A 156 8.99 -28.51 -15.06
N THR A 157 9.01 -28.69 -13.73
CA THR A 157 10.03 -29.55 -13.09
C THR A 157 9.52 -30.98 -12.98
N THR A 158 9.56 -31.70 -14.10
CA THR A 158 9.46 -33.15 -14.11
C THR A 158 10.66 -33.75 -13.37
N ASN A 159 10.36 -34.61 -12.40
CA ASN A 159 11.26 -35.46 -11.64
C ASN A 159 12.47 -35.97 -12.45
N SER A 160 13.67 -35.71 -11.95
CA SER A 160 14.82 -36.60 -12.15
C SER A 160 15.53 -36.79 -10.81
N THR A 161 15.16 -37.88 -10.16
CA THR A 161 15.75 -38.45 -8.96
C THR A 161 17.19 -38.87 -9.26
N ASP A 162 18.19 -38.29 -8.60
CA ASP A 162 19.31 -39.07 -8.08
C ASP A 162 20.06 -38.31 -6.97
N GLY A 163 20.56 -39.06 -5.99
CA GLY A 163 20.87 -38.60 -4.63
C GLY A 163 22.15 -37.79 -4.46
N THR A 164 22.26 -37.13 -3.31
CA THR A 164 23.40 -37.23 -2.36
C THR A 164 23.30 -36.14 -1.29
N LEU A 165 23.20 -36.58 -0.03
CA LEU A 165 23.41 -35.77 1.17
C LEU A 165 24.88 -35.34 1.28
N ALA A 166 25.17 -34.03 1.24
CA ALA A 166 26.35 -33.45 1.89
C ALA A 166 26.32 -31.92 1.87
N GLY A 167 26.46 -31.30 3.05
CA GLY A 167 27.09 -29.99 3.21
C GLY A 167 26.17 -28.77 3.18
N TYR A 168 25.70 -28.33 4.36
CA TYR A 168 25.43 -26.91 4.59
C TYR A 168 26.75 -26.21 4.88
N PRO A 169 27.26 -25.28 4.05
CA PRO A 169 28.25 -24.34 4.51
C PRO A 169 27.53 -23.23 5.29
N VAL A 170 27.96 -23.07 6.54
CA VAL A 170 27.76 -21.83 7.30
C VAL A 170 28.43 -20.70 6.51
N THR A 171 27.69 -19.64 6.19
CA THR A 171 28.28 -18.35 5.84
C THR A 171 27.61 -17.29 6.70
N SER A 172 28.40 -16.80 7.65
CA SER A 172 28.18 -15.56 8.36
C SER A 172 28.12 -14.39 7.38
N GLY A 173 27.31 -13.39 7.73
CA GLY A 173 27.51 -12.02 7.30
C GLY A 173 27.04 -11.72 5.88
N ASN A 174 25.73 -11.59 5.70
CA ASN A 174 25.26 -10.46 4.91
C ASN A 174 23.89 -10.03 5.43
N GLU A 175 23.94 -9.01 6.28
CA GLU A 175 22.80 -8.17 6.60
C GLU A 175 22.27 -7.68 5.25
N SER A 176 21.26 -8.34 4.71
CA SER A 176 20.63 -7.90 3.47
C SER A 176 19.91 -6.61 3.82
N PRO A 177 20.33 -5.44 3.31
CA PRO A 177 19.52 -4.26 3.46
C PRO A 177 18.39 -4.46 2.46
N LEU A 178 17.24 -4.92 2.93
CA LEU A 178 15.97 -4.64 2.26
C LEU A 178 15.71 -3.13 2.42
N SER A 179 16.60 -2.33 1.84
CA SER A 179 16.48 -0.89 1.62
C SER A 179 15.91 -0.72 0.22
N GLY A 180 14.62 -0.98 0.10
CA GLY A 180 13.79 -0.28 -0.87
C GLY A 180 12.95 0.69 -0.06
N ASP A 181 12.87 1.94 -0.52
CA ASP A 181 12.03 3.03 0.02
C ASP A 181 10.53 2.64 0.00
N PHE A 182 10.14 1.65 0.80
CA PHE A 182 8.75 1.33 1.10
C PHE A 182 8.41 2.04 2.39
N GLY A 183 7.19 2.59 2.47
CA GLY A 183 6.67 3.06 3.74
C GLY A 183 6.90 1.99 4.80
N ARG A 184 7.33 2.41 6.00
CA ARG A 184 7.90 1.53 7.05
C ARG A 184 6.99 0.37 7.50
N TYR A 185 5.75 0.33 7.02
CA TYR A 185 4.65 -0.52 7.47
C TYR A 185 4.53 -1.88 6.79
N GLN A 186 5.40 -2.21 5.82
CA GLN A 186 5.39 -3.56 5.27
C GLN A 186 5.96 -4.62 6.25
N ILE A 187 6.69 -4.21 7.30
CA ILE A 187 7.27 -5.12 8.31
C ILE A 187 6.21 -5.67 9.28
N LEU A 188 5.03 -5.05 9.42
CA LEU A 188 3.96 -5.57 10.29
C LEU A 188 3.13 -6.70 9.65
N ARG A 189 3.41 -7.10 8.40
CA ARG A 189 2.64 -8.12 7.66
C ARG A 189 3.21 -9.53 7.68
N GLU A 190 4.35 -9.77 8.34
CA GLU A 190 4.93 -11.12 8.40
C GLU A 190 4.24 -12.08 9.39
N LEU A 191 3.29 -11.64 10.21
CA LEU A 191 2.62 -12.50 11.19
C LEU A 191 1.10 -12.62 10.96
N GLY A 192 0.68 -13.20 9.85
CA GLY A 192 -0.72 -13.67 9.75
C GLY A 192 -1.29 -13.90 8.36
N ARG A 193 -0.97 -15.06 7.77
CA ARG A 193 -1.91 -15.89 6.98
C ARG A 193 -2.76 -15.14 5.94
N TRP A 194 -2.26 -15.09 4.70
CA TRP A 194 -3.08 -14.99 3.49
C TRP A 194 -3.95 -16.26 3.35
N ALA A 195 -5.02 -16.36 4.13
CA ALA A 195 -6.08 -17.30 3.85
C ALA A 195 -6.79 -16.83 2.58
N LYS A 196 -6.59 -17.60 1.51
CA LYS A 196 -7.40 -17.61 0.29
C LYS A 196 -8.87 -17.43 0.65
N SER A 197 -9.43 -16.25 0.40
CA SER A 197 -10.84 -16.12 0.10
C SER A 197 -10.94 -16.21 -1.41
N THR A 198 -11.30 -17.41 -1.88
CA THR A 198 -11.66 -17.73 -3.25
C THR A 198 -12.57 -16.63 -3.83
N LEU A 199 -12.07 -15.84 -4.77
CA LEU A 199 -12.97 -15.12 -5.67
C LEU A 199 -13.72 -16.18 -6.49
N PRO A 200 -15.05 -16.12 -6.61
CA PRO A 200 -15.75 -16.97 -7.56
C PRO A 200 -15.27 -16.58 -8.97
N THR A 201 -14.63 -17.52 -9.63
CA THR A 201 -14.28 -17.43 -11.04
C THR A 201 -15.54 -17.21 -11.89
N THR A 202 -15.35 -16.45 -12.97
CA THR A 202 -16.22 -16.22 -14.13
C THR A 202 -17.11 -14.97 -14.06
N HIS A 203 -16.78 -13.98 -14.90
CA HIS A 203 -17.66 -13.63 -16.02
C HIS A 203 -16.82 -13.13 -17.19
N ASN A 204 -16.83 -13.94 -18.24
CA ASN A 204 -16.22 -13.71 -19.54
C ASN A 204 -17.11 -12.71 -20.30
N TRP A 205 -16.67 -11.46 -20.48
CA TRP A 205 -17.39 -10.50 -21.31
C TRP A 205 -17.05 -10.73 -22.78
N ASN A 206 -17.87 -11.55 -23.44
CA ASN A 206 -17.86 -11.68 -24.88
C ASN A 206 -19.28 -11.44 -25.37
N ALA A 207 -19.60 -10.19 -25.74
CA ALA A 207 -20.84 -9.84 -26.40
C ALA A 207 -20.52 -9.44 -27.84
N LYS A 208 -20.78 -10.38 -28.75
CA LYS A 208 -20.84 -10.15 -30.19
C LYS A 208 -22.04 -9.27 -30.51
N SER A 209 -21.80 -8.26 -31.34
CA SER A 209 -22.80 -7.45 -32.02
C SER A 209 -23.71 -8.31 -32.91
N LEU A 210 -25.01 -8.05 -32.85
CA LEU A 210 -25.96 -8.22 -33.96
C LEU A 210 -26.92 -7.02 -33.93
#